data_AF-A0A248T6A5-F1
#
_entry.id   AF-A0A248T6A5-F1
#
_cell.length_a   1.000
_cell.length_b   1.000
_cell.length_c   1.000
_cell.angle_alpha   90.00
_cell.angle_beta   90.00
_cell.angle_gamma   90.00
#
_symmetry.space_group_name_H-M   'P 1'
#
loop_
_entity.id
_entity.type
_entity.pdbx_description
1 polymer ?
#
loop_
_entity_poly.entity_id
_entity_poly.type
_entity_poly.pdbx_seq_one_letter_code
_entity_poly.pdbx_strand_id
1 'polypeptide(L)' 'CITTKELGTVMRSLGQNPTEAELQDMINEVDADGSGTIDFPEFLNLMARKMKDTDSEEELKEAFR' A
#
# COMPACT_ATOMS: atom_id res chain seq x y z
N CYS A 1 -4.05 10.14 10.18
CA CYS A 1 -4.38 10.09 8.74
C CYS A 1 -3.08 10.31 7.98
N ILE A 2 -2.81 9.46 7.00
CA ILE A 2 -1.69 9.53 6.06
C ILE A 2 -2.24 10.14 4.78
N THR A 3 -1.63 11.22 4.35
CA THR A 3 -1.98 11.94 3.12
C THR A 3 -1.24 11.36 1.91
N THR A 4 -1.69 11.66 0.68
CA THR A 4 -0.98 11.31 -0.56
C THR A 4 0.48 11.75 -0.53
N LYS A 5 0.74 12.93 0.05
CA LYS A 5 2.08 13.51 0.18
C LYS A 5 3.00 12.70 1.09
N GLU A 6 2.47 12.23 2.22
CA GLU A 6 3.22 11.40 3.17
C GLU A 6 3.50 10.03 2.58
N LEU A 7 2.50 9.40 1.95
CA LEU A 7 2.67 8.15 1.22
C LEU A 7 3.75 8.28 0.12
N GLY A 8 3.68 9.35 -0.68
CA GLY A 8 4.68 9.62 -1.71
C GLY A 8 6.09 9.87 -1.17
N THR A 9 6.20 10.48 0.01
CA THR A 9 7.50 10.68 0.68
C THR A 9 8.11 9.35 1.10
N VAL A 10 7.30 8.45 1.67
CA VAL A 10 7.73 7.11 2.05
C VAL A 10 8.14 6.31 0.81
N MET A 11 7.33 6.28 -0.25
CA MET A 11 7.66 5.52 -1.46
C MET A 11 8.94 6.02 -2.14
N ARG A 12 9.16 7.33 -2.19
CA ARG A 12 10.41 7.92 -2.68
C ARG A 12 11.61 7.60 -1.81
N SER A 13 11.44 7.53 -0.49
CA SER A 13 12.51 7.08 0.41
C SER A 13 12.89 5.61 0.20
N LEU A 14 11.96 4.79 -0.28
CA LEU A 14 12.18 3.39 -0.66
C LEU A 14 12.68 3.21 -2.09
N GLY A 15 12.98 4.31 -2.80
CA GLY A 15 13.51 4.28 -4.17
C GLY A 15 12.46 4.17 -5.28
N GLN A 16 11.18 4.27 -4.96
CA GLN A 16 10.09 4.31 -5.95
C GLN A 16 9.71 5.76 -6.28
N ASN A 17 9.36 6.04 -7.53
CA ASN A 17 8.91 7.37 -7.96
C ASN A 17 7.46 7.33 -8.48
N PRO A 18 6.47 7.14 -7.61
CA PRO A 18 5.08 7.16 -8.03
C PRO A 18 4.63 8.57 -8.42
N THR A 19 3.76 8.65 -9.40
CA THR A 19 3.01 9.84 -9.80
C THR A 19 1.91 10.14 -8.78
N GLU A 20 1.39 11.37 -8.78
CA GLU A 20 0.26 11.73 -7.90
C GLU A 20 -0.98 10.89 -8.20
N ALA A 21 -1.20 10.50 -9.46
CA ALA A 21 -2.30 9.62 -9.86
C ALA A 21 -2.14 8.23 -9.24
N GLU A 22 -0.95 7.63 -9.33
CA GLU A 22 -0.68 6.33 -8.71
C GLU A 22 -0.83 6.39 -7.18
N LEU A 23 -0.38 7.48 -6.55
CA LEU A 23 -0.58 7.68 -5.11
C LEU A 23 -2.06 7.80 -4.74
N GLN A 24 -2.84 8.52 -5.55
CA GLN A 24 -4.26 8.67 -5.34
C GLN A 24 -4.99 7.34 -5.52
N ASP A 25 -4.62 6.56 -6.54
CA ASP A 25 -5.17 5.23 -6.78
C ASP A 25 -4.87 4.30 -5.60
N MET A 26 -3.64 4.32 -5.07
CA MET A 26 -3.27 3.55 -3.88
C MET A 26 -4.07 3.94 -2.63
N ILE A 27 -4.39 5.22 -2.46
CA ILE A 27 -5.28 5.65 -1.37
C ILE A 27 -6.70 5.16 -1.63
N ASN A 28 -7.23 5.36 -2.83
CA ASN A 28 -8.60 4.96 -3.18
C ASN A 28 -8.85 3.44 -3.02
N GLU A 29 -7.82 2.61 -3.14
CA GLU A 29 -7.93 1.17 -2.93
C GLU A 29 -8.18 0.76 -1.47
N VAL A 30 -7.82 1.62 -0.51
CA VAL A 30 -7.88 1.30 0.93
C VAL A 30 -8.68 2.28 1.77
N ASP A 31 -8.93 3.47 1.25
CA ASP A 31 -9.81 4.49 1.81
C ASP A 31 -11.27 4.03 1.71
N ALA A 32 -11.72 3.33 2.76
CA ALA A 32 -13.04 2.73 2.80
C ALA A 32 -14.11 3.75 3.20
N ASP A 33 -13.71 4.82 3.89
CA ASP A 33 -14.60 5.89 4.35
C ASP A 33 -14.71 7.07 3.38
N GLY A 34 -13.84 7.12 2.36
CA GLY A 34 -13.82 8.16 1.33
C GLY A 34 -13.25 9.48 1.84
N SER A 35 -12.42 9.46 2.87
CA SER A 35 -11.80 10.66 3.45
C SER A 35 -10.72 11.29 2.56
N GLY A 36 -10.24 10.55 1.55
CA GLY A 36 -9.09 10.92 0.72
C GLY A 36 -7.75 10.77 1.46
N THR A 37 -7.75 10.10 2.62
CA THR A 37 -6.57 9.84 3.44
C THR A 37 -6.62 8.42 3.98
N ILE A 38 -5.48 7.87 4.42
CA ILE A 38 -5.45 6.55 5.05
C ILE A 38 -5.39 6.74 6.57
N ASP A 39 -6.39 6.27 7.29
CA ASP A 39 -6.35 6.25 8.75
C ASP A 39 -5.55 5.06 9.31
N PHE A 40 -5.43 4.95 10.63
CA PHE A 40 -4.63 3.88 11.24
C PHE A 40 -5.25 2.47 10.99
N PRO A 41 -6.56 2.24 11.20
CA PRO A 41 -7.24 1.02 10.78
C PRO A 41 -7.03 0.63 9.30
N GLU A 42 -7.12 1.59 8.39
CA GLU A 42 -6.94 1.36 6.94
C GLU A 42 -5.49 1.01 6.62
N PHE A 43 -4.53 1.67 7.27
CA PHE A 43 -3.11 1.33 7.14
C PHE A 43 -2.81 -0.10 7.63
N LEU A 44 -3.41 -0.53 8.74
CA LEU A 44 -3.27 -1.89 9.24
C LEU A 44 -3.86 -2.92 8.25
N ASN A 45 -5.01 -2.63 7.65
CA ASN A 45 -5.61 -3.47 6.62
C ASN A 45 -4.72 -3.58 5.37
N LEU A 46 -4.13 -2.46 4.93
CA LEU A 46 -3.19 -2.43 3.81
C LEU A 46 -1.95 -3.30 4.09
N MET A 47 -1.36 -3.16 5.28
CA MET A 47 -0.20 -3.97 5.68
C MET A 47 -0.54 -5.46 5.82
N ALA A 48 -1.69 -5.79 6.42
CA ALA A 48 -2.13 -7.17 6.59
C ALA A 48 -2.37 -7.86 5.23
N ARG A 49 -2.96 -7.15 4.25
CA ARG A 49 -3.11 -7.65 2.88
C ARG A 49 -1.75 -7.88 2.21
N LYS A 50 -0.84 -6.90 2.26
CA LYS A 50 0.49 -7.02 1.65
C LYS A 50 1.34 -8.15 2.24
N MET A 51 1.29 -8.35 3.56
CA MET A 51 1.98 -9.47 4.22
C MET A 51 1.44 -10.80 3.70
N LYS A 52 0.12 -10.95 3.65
CA LYS A 52 -0.52 -12.17 3.13
C LYS A 52 -0.17 -12.45 1.67
N ASP A 53 -0.15 -11.43 0.82
CA ASP A 53 0.18 -11.57 -0.60
C ASP A 53 1.66 -11.95 -0.81
N THR A 54 2.56 -11.36 -0.03
CA THR A 54 4.00 -11.68 -0.08
C THR A 54 4.26 -13.11 0.39
N ASP A 55 3.64 -13.53 1.49
CA ASP A 55 3.75 -14.90 2.00
C ASP A 55 3.22 -15.91 0.97
N SER A 56 2.12 -15.58 0.29
CA SER A 56 1.53 -16.41 -0.77
C SER A 56 2.41 -16.49 -2.02
N GLU A 57 3.06 -15.39 -2.41
CA GLU A 57 3.95 -15.34 -3.58
C GLU A 57 5.23 -16.17 -3.34
N GLU A 58 5.81 -16.06 -2.15
CA GLU A 58 7.00 -16.85 -1.78
C GLU A 58 6.66 -18.34 -1.65
N GLU A 59 5.51 -18.70 -1.06
CA GLU A 59 5.04 -20.10 -1.00
C GLU A 59 4.85 -20.70 -2.40
N LEU A 60 4.26 -19.96 -3.33
CA LEU A 60 4.14 -20.40 -4.72
C LEU A 60 5.50 -20.56 -5.40
N LYS A 61 6.43 -19.61 -5.22
CA LYS A 61 7.80 -19.73 -5.79
C LYS A 61 8.54 -20.95 -5.25
N GLU A 62 8.40 -21.26 -3.97
CA GLU A 62 8.99 -22.47 -3.39
C GLU A 62 8.34 -23.74 -3.93
N ALA A 63 7.02 -23.76 -4.13
CA ALA A 63 6.31 -24.94 -4.66
C ALA A 63 6.67 -25.30 -6.11
N PHE A 64 7.12 -24.33 -6.92
CA PHE A 64 7.51 -24.53 -8.31
C PHE A 64 9.03 -24.72 -8.51
N ARG A 65 9.82 -24.79 -7.43
CA ARG A 65 11.28 -25.02 -7.47
C ARG A 65 11.65 -26.47 -7.14
#